data_AF-A0A2D7U2H6-F1
#
_entry.id   AF-A0A2D7U2H6-F1
#
_cell.length_a   1.000
_cell.length_b   1.000
_cell.length_c   1.000
_cell.angle_alpha   90.00
_cell.angle_beta   90.00
_cell.angle_gamma   90.00
#
_symmetry.space_group_name_H-M   'P 1'
#
loop_
_entity.id
_entity.type
_entity.pdbx_description
1 polymer ?
#
loop_
_entity_poly.entity_id
_entity_poly.type
_entity_poly.pdbx_seq_one_letter_code
_entity_poly.pdbx_strand_id
1 'polypeptide(L)'
;MPLILVTALVGCATGEVLKLEYEPPPTEYETKIKNYLDRSLKDRDSLRDFKVLTTPKKGALNYGAFEKGPTGKSFSNQMWYVCAEYNAKNSYGGYVGIKTYAYFFFNNKIERVILGSIGGGDLGNTVYNCN
;
A
#
# COMPACT_ATOMS: atom_id res chain seq x y z
N MET A 1 -21.45 22.58 -62.43
CA MET A 1 -20.48 21.93 -61.52
C MET A 1 -19.95 22.98 -60.57
N PRO A 2 -20.08 22.77 -59.26
CA PRO A 2 -18.88 22.38 -58.53
C PRO A 2 -19.11 21.19 -57.60
N LEU A 3 -18.10 20.32 -57.52
CA LEU A 3 -18.02 19.18 -56.63
C LEU A 3 -17.20 19.62 -55.42
N ILE A 4 -17.84 19.78 -54.26
CA ILE A 4 -17.15 20.15 -53.01
C ILE A 4 -16.58 18.86 -52.41
N LEU A 5 -15.26 18.76 -52.39
CA LEU A 5 -14.50 17.66 -51.79
C LEU A 5 -14.32 17.94 -50.29
N VAL A 6 -15.02 17.20 -49.44
CA VAL A 6 -14.88 17.28 -47.98
C VAL A 6 -13.84 16.24 -47.54
N THR A 7 -12.63 16.70 -47.21
CA THR A 7 -11.59 15.87 -46.58
C THR A 7 -11.88 15.70 -45.09
N ALA A 8 -12.29 14.50 -44.69
CA ALA A 8 -12.43 14.13 -43.28
C ALA A 8 -11.06 13.78 -42.69
N LEU A 9 -10.60 14.57 -41.71
CA LEU A 9 -9.44 14.26 -40.88
C LEU A 9 -9.81 13.15 -39.90
N VAL A 10 -9.39 11.91 -40.17
CA VAL A 10 -9.48 10.80 -39.23
C VAL A 10 -8.26 10.86 -38.30
N GLY A 11 -8.40 11.58 -37.20
CA GLY A 11 -7.41 11.58 -36.12
C GLY A 11 -7.56 10.32 -35.28
N CYS A 12 -6.66 9.35 -35.44
CA CYS A 12 -6.51 8.25 -34.49
C CYS A 12 -5.73 8.78 -33.28
N ALA A 13 -6.43 9.22 -32.25
CA ALA A 13 -5.82 9.56 -30.97
C ALA A 13 -5.33 8.26 -30.31
N THR A 14 -4.06 7.92 -30.50
CA THR A 14 -3.39 6.92 -29.68
C THR A 14 -3.26 7.49 -28.27
N GLY A 15 -4.21 7.17 -27.40
CA GLY A 15 -4.09 7.49 -25.99
C GLY A 15 -2.85 6.81 -25.43
N GLU A 16 -1.91 7.59 -24.88
CA GLU A 16 -0.83 7.04 -24.07
C GLU A 16 -1.46 6.24 -22.93
N VAL A 17 -1.25 4.92 -22.95
CA VAL A 17 -1.54 4.08 -21.80
C VAL A 17 -0.56 4.52 -20.72
N LEU A 18 -1.02 5.34 -19.77
CA LEU A 18 -0.28 5.71 -18.57
C LEU A 18 0.12 4.43 -17.84
N LYS A 19 1.32 3.94 -18.14
CA LYS A 19 1.93 2.82 -17.46
C LYS A 19 2.28 3.33 -16.07
N LEU A 20 1.45 3.03 -15.07
CA LEU A 20 1.82 3.30 -13.69
C LEU A 20 2.99 2.40 -13.33
N GLU A 21 4.17 3.00 -13.31
CA GLU A 21 5.39 2.35 -12.86
C GLU A 21 5.32 2.22 -11.34
N TYR A 22 4.93 1.04 -10.88
CA TYR A 22 5.26 0.63 -9.52
C TYR A 22 6.78 0.52 -9.45
N GLU A 23 7.35 1.06 -8.38
CA GLU A 23 8.69 0.71 -7.96
C GLU A 23 8.86 -0.82 -7.85
N PRO A 24 10.10 -1.35 -7.87
CA PRO A 24 10.32 -2.77 -7.62
C PRO A 24 9.68 -3.23 -6.29
N PRO A 25 9.22 -4.49 -6.21
CA PRO A 25 8.68 -5.02 -4.97
C PRO A 25 9.73 -4.96 -3.86
N PRO A 26 9.31 -4.74 -2.59
CA PRO A 26 10.25 -4.63 -1.49
C PRO A 26 11.03 -5.93 -1.30
N THR A 27 12.33 -5.79 -1.06
CA THR A 27 13.22 -6.89 -0.70
C THR A 27 13.42 -6.94 0.81
N GLU A 28 13.76 -8.11 1.36
CA GLU A 28 14.00 -8.30 2.80
C GLU A 28 12.84 -7.77 3.68
N TYR A 29 11.61 -7.88 3.19
CA TYR A 29 10.44 -7.24 3.81
C TYR A 29 10.17 -7.80 5.22
N GLU A 30 10.41 -9.09 5.45
CA GLU A 30 10.25 -9.69 6.78
C GLU A 30 11.21 -9.07 7.80
N THR A 31 12.49 -9.00 7.45
CA THR A 31 13.55 -8.36 8.27
C THR A 31 13.20 -6.90 8.54
N LYS A 32 12.72 -6.17 7.52
CA LYS A 32 12.30 -4.76 7.68
C LYS A 32 11.11 -4.59 8.61
N ILE A 33 10.12 -5.49 8.53
CA ILE A 33 8.96 -5.49 9.43
C ILE A 33 9.43 -5.76 10.86
N LYS A 34 10.27 -6.77 11.09
CA LYS A 34 10.85 -7.06 12.41
C LYS A 34 11.62 -5.86 12.97
N ASN A 35 12.47 -5.22 12.17
CA ASN A 35 13.20 -4.01 12.56
C ASN A 35 12.29 -2.79 12.81
N TYR A 36 11.14 -2.70 12.12
CA TYR A 36 10.12 -1.71 12.42
C TYR A 36 9.45 -2.00 13.77
N LEU A 37 9.11 -3.25 14.04
CA LEU A 37 8.49 -3.68 15.30
C LEU A 37 9.40 -3.46 16.50
N ASP A 38 10.69 -3.76 16.36
CA ASP A 38 11.72 -3.53 17.38
C ASP A 38 11.71 -2.08 17.93
N ARG A 39 11.42 -1.11 17.04
CA ARG A 39 11.39 0.33 17.35
C ARG A 39 10.00 0.87 17.69
N SER A 40 8.93 0.17 17.29
CA SER A 40 7.56 0.69 17.36
C SER A 40 6.70 0.03 18.45
N LEU A 41 7.04 -1.19 18.86
CA LEU A 41 6.38 -1.85 19.98
C LEU A 41 6.69 -1.12 21.30
N LYS A 42 5.70 -1.11 22.20
CA LYS A 42 5.87 -0.52 23.54
C LYS A 42 6.87 -1.28 24.40
N ASP A 43 6.87 -2.60 24.26
CA ASP A 43 7.88 -3.51 24.81
C ASP A 43 8.46 -4.28 23.62
N ARG A 44 9.69 -3.93 23.23
CA ARG A 44 10.44 -4.55 22.12
C ARG A 44 10.47 -6.07 22.24
N ASP A 45 10.72 -6.57 23.44
CA ASP A 45 10.96 -7.99 23.70
C ASP A 45 9.63 -8.76 23.85
N SER A 46 8.49 -8.08 23.69
CA SER A 46 7.16 -8.69 23.77
C SER A 46 6.65 -9.30 22.47
N LEU A 47 7.38 -9.21 21.35
CA LEU A 47 6.93 -9.76 20.09
C LEU A 47 6.78 -11.29 20.17
N ARG A 48 5.58 -11.79 19.87
CA ARG A 48 5.25 -13.22 19.81
C ARG A 48 4.43 -13.54 18.58
N ASP A 49 4.45 -14.81 18.18
CA ASP A 49 3.58 -15.36 17.13
C ASP A 49 3.67 -14.59 15.80
N PHE A 50 4.86 -14.02 15.51
CA PHE A 50 5.07 -13.23 14.30
C PHE A 50 5.04 -14.13 13.07
N LYS A 51 4.17 -13.80 12.12
CA LYS A 51 4.00 -14.53 10.87
C LYS A 51 3.71 -13.58 9.71
N VAL A 52 4.46 -13.72 8.63
CA VAL A 52 4.12 -13.07 7.35
C VAL A 52 3.01 -13.86 6.66
N LEU A 53 1.97 -13.18 6.24
CA LEU A 53 0.79 -13.77 5.60
C LEU A 53 0.82 -13.69 4.07
N THR A 54 1.51 -12.70 3.51
CA THR A 54 1.56 -12.50 2.06
C THR A 54 2.97 -12.25 1.58
N THR A 55 3.26 -12.64 0.33
CA THR A 55 4.34 -11.99 -0.44
C THR A 55 3.95 -10.54 -0.76
N PRO A 56 4.86 -9.70 -1.29
CA PRO A 56 4.50 -8.35 -1.68
C PRO A 56 3.36 -8.34 -2.71
N LYS A 57 2.25 -7.69 -2.34
CA LYS A 57 1.06 -7.50 -3.18
C LYS A 57 0.92 -6.01 -3.53
N LYS A 58 0.28 -5.70 -4.66
CA LYS A 58 -0.02 -4.31 -5.05
C LYS A 58 -1.29 -3.84 -4.34
N GLY A 59 -1.24 -2.65 -3.78
CA GLY A 59 -2.37 -1.98 -3.17
C GLY A 59 -2.31 -0.47 -3.41
N ALA A 60 -3.14 0.25 -2.67
CA ALA A 60 -3.17 1.71 -2.74
C ALA A 60 -3.35 2.30 -1.34
N LEU A 61 -2.72 3.43 -1.07
CA LEU A 61 -2.83 4.13 0.20
C LEU A 61 -3.33 5.56 0.04
N ASN A 62 -4.21 5.95 0.95
CA ASN A 62 -4.83 7.27 0.92
C ASN A 62 -4.42 8.09 2.13
N TYR A 63 -4.14 9.36 1.86
CA TYR A 63 -3.67 10.33 2.83
C TYR A 63 -4.77 11.35 3.18
N GLY A 64 -5.90 11.34 2.44
CA GLY A 64 -7.00 12.28 2.63
C GLY A 64 -6.82 13.56 1.81
N ALA A 65 -7.81 14.45 1.85
CA ALA A 65 -7.88 15.60 0.94
C ALA A 65 -6.79 16.66 1.13
N PHE A 66 -6.13 16.68 2.29
CA PHE A 66 -5.23 17.76 2.70
C PHE A 66 -3.75 17.35 2.75
N GLU A 67 -3.45 16.06 2.54
CA GLU A 67 -2.08 15.55 2.54
C GLU A 67 -1.79 14.86 1.20
N LYS A 68 -0.52 14.93 0.78
CA LYS A 68 -0.03 14.18 -0.38
C LYS A 68 0.83 13.03 0.12
N GLY A 69 0.60 11.86 -0.45
CA GLY A 69 1.47 10.72 -0.24
C GLY A 69 2.72 10.77 -1.10
N PRO A 70 3.58 9.74 -1.00
CA PRO A 70 4.86 9.68 -1.69
C PRO A 70 4.80 9.75 -3.22
N THR A 71 3.65 9.44 -3.83
CA THR A 71 3.44 9.58 -5.29
C THR A 71 3.02 11.01 -5.70
N GLY A 72 2.97 11.95 -4.76
CA GLY A 72 2.48 13.31 -4.97
C GLY A 72 0.95 13.42 -5.03
N LYS A 73 0.23 12.30 -4.85
CA LYS A 73 -1.24 12.22 -4.89
C LYS A 73 -1.82 12.15 -3.48
N SER A 74 -2.98 12.73 -3.28
CA SER A 74 -3.73 12.63 -2.01
C SER A 74 -4.44 11.28 -1.82
N PHE A 75 -4.91 10.74 -2.94
CA PHE A 75 -5.64 9.48 -3.01
C PHE A 75 -4.97 8.55 -4.01
N SER A 76 -5.16 7.25 -3.80
CA SER A 76 -4.71 6.17 -4.65
C SER A 76 -3.19 6.17 -4.88
N ASN A 77 -2.40 6.41 -3.81
CA ASN A 77 -0.95 6.24 -3.89
C ASN A 77 -0.65 4.76 -4.05
N GLN A 78 -0.29 4.36 -5.26
CA GLN A 78 0.02 2.98 -5.58
C GLN A 78 1.30 2.53 -4.90
N MET A 79 1.21 1.41 -4.18
CA MET A 79 2.27 0.92 -3.30
C MET A 79 2.26 -0.60 -3.23
N TRP A 80 3.40 -1.16 -2.85
CA TRP A 80 3.44 -2.53 -2.39
C TRP A 80 2.96 -2.61 -0.95
N TYR A 81 2.34 -3.72 -0.58
CA TYR A 81 2.10 -4.03 0.82
C TYR A 81 2.44 -5.49 1.11
N VAL A 82 2.78 -5.75 2.36
CA VAL A 82 2.95 -7.10 2.92
C VAL A 82 2.12 -7.18 4.18
N CYS A 83 1.33 -8.23 4.33
CA CYS A 83 0.60 -8.47 5.57
C CYS A 83 1.39 -9.37 6.51
N ALA A 84 1.37 -9.04 7.80
CA ALA A 84 1.88 -9.90 8.85
C ALA A 84 0.99 -9.81 10.08
N GLU A 85 0.98 -10.87 10.87
CA GLU A 85 0.29 -10.92 12.15
C GLU A 85 1.28 -11.20 13.28
N TYR A 86 0.96 -10.72 14.46
CA TYR A 86 1.73 -10.98 15.68
C TYR A 86 0.90 -10.64 16.92
N ASN A 87 1.36 -11.10 18.07
CA ASN A 87 0.88 -10.70 19.38
C ASN A 87 1.99 -9.89 20.08
N ALA A 88 1.62 -8.83 20.78
CA ALA A 88 2.54 -7.99 21.54
C ALA A 88 1.82 -7.34 22.72
N LYS A 89 2.59 -6.81 23.68
CA LYS A 89 2.01 -6.10 24.83
C LYS A 89 1.55 -4.69 24.46
N ASN A 90 0.49 -4.24 25.12
CA ASN A 90 0.07 -2.84 25.11
C ASN A 90 0.86 -1.99 26.14
N SER A 91 0.50 -0.72 26.28
CA SER A 91 1.12 0.21 27.23
C SER A 91 0.97 -0.15 28.71
N TYR A 92 0.04 -1.06 29.04
CA TYR A 92 -0.17 -1.56 30.40
C TYR A 92 0.58 -2.88 30.67
N GLY A 93 1.39 -3.36 29.72
CA GLY A 93 2.20 -4.57 29.86
C GLY A 93 1.46 -5.88 29.58
N GLY A 94 0.19 -5.84 29.16
CA GLY A 94 -0.61 -7.02 28.84
C GLY A 94 -0.66 -7.33 27.35
N TYR A 95 -0.65 -8.62 26.98
CA TYR A 95 -0.87 -9.08 25.60
C TYR A 95 -2.31 -8.82 25.16
N VAL A 96 -2.50 -8.36 23.92
CA VAL A 96 -3.82 -7.98 23.37
C VAL A 96 -4.38 -8.98 22.35
N GLY A 97 -3.74 -10.13 22.23
CA GLY A 97 -4.06 -11.17 21.25
C GLY A 97 -3.40 -10.90 19.89
N ILE A 98 -3.48 -11.89 19.00
CA ILE A 98 -2.93 -11.79 17.64
C ILE A 98 -3.71 -10.72 16.87
N LYS A 99 -2.96 -9.83 16.22
CA LYS A 99 -3.48 -8.76 15.36
C LYS A 99 -2.78 -8.83 14.00
N THR A 100 -3.56 -8.64 12.94
CA THR A 100 -3.07 -8.58 11.57
C THR A 100 -2.84 -7.13 11.15
N TYR A 101 -1.74 -6.89 10.46
CA TYR A 101 -1.34 -5.58 9.97
C TYR A 101 -0.92 -5.64 8.51
N ALA A 102 -1.26 -4.61 7.74
CA ALA A 102 -0.74 -4.35 6.42
C ALA A 102 0.38 -3.31 6.48
N TYR A 103 1.58 -3.69 6.03
CA TYR A 103 2.76 -2.84 5.93
C TYR A 103 2.90 -2.36 4.50
N PHE A 104 2.68 -1.07 4.26
CA PHE A 104 2.84 -0.45 2.95
C PHE A 104 4.28 -0.01 2.74
N PHE A 105 4.81 -0.31 1.56
CA PHE A 105 6.17 -0.01 1.15
C PHE A 105 6.19 0.96 -0.03
N PHE A 106 7.08 1.94 0.08
CA PHE A 106 7.45 2.86 -0.99
C PHE A 106 8.96 3.06 -0.97
N ASN A 107 9.62 3.02 -2.14
CA ASN A 107 11.08 3.06 -2.26
C ASN A 107 11.79 2.08 -1.31
N ASN A 108 11.27 0.84 -1.25
CA ASN A 108 11.79 -0.25 -0.42
C ASN A 108 11.81 0.01 1.11
N LYS A 109 11.07 1.02 1.58
CA LYS A 109 10.91 1.41 3.00
C LYS A 109 9.44 1.29 3.42
N ILE A 110 9.21 0.99 4.70
CA ILE A 110 7.86 0.99 5.28
C ILE A 110 7.41 2.44 5.40
N GLU A 111 6.35 2.78 4.68
CA GLU A 111 5.76 4.11 4.65
C GLU A 111 4.62 4.25 5.66
N ARG A 112 3.76 3.22 5.74
CA ARG A 112 2.62 3.22 6.66
C ARG A 112 2.27 1.80 7.08
N VAL A 113 1.77 1.67 8.30
CA VAL A 113 1.25 0.42 8.85
C VAL A 113 -0.21 0.60 9.22
N ILE A 114 -1.06 -0.32 8.80
CA ILE A 114 -2.50 -0.29 9.08
C ILE A 114 -2.88 -1.56 9.82
N LEU A 115 -3.60 -1.42 10.94
CA LEU A 115 -4.20 -2.53 11.66
C LEU A 115 -5.45 -3.00 10.90
N GLY A 116 -5.54 -4.31 10.62
CA GLY A 116 -6.66 -4.93 9.93
C GLY A 116 -6.21 -5.88 8.83
N SER A 117 -7.16 -6.68 8.33
CA SER A 117 -6.92 -7.68 7.28
C SER A 117 -7.45 -7.26 5.90
N ILE A 118 -8.31 -6.24 5.83
CA ILE A 118 -8.93 -5.76 4.59
C ILE A 118 -9.07 -4.23 4.65
N GLY A 119 -8.75 -3.57 3.54
CA GLY A 119 -9.12 -2.18 3.27
C GLY A 119 -9.68 -2.04 1.86
N GLY A 120 -10.76 -1.26 1.70
CA GLY A 120 -11.39 -0.95 0.41
C GLY A 120 -12.91 -1.14 0.41
N GLY A 121 -13.65 -0.24 -0.26
CA GLY A 121 -15.12 -0.27 -0.34
C GLY A 121 -15.78 0.73 -1.32
N ASP A 122 -15.24 1.95 -1.50
CA ASP A 122 -15.68 2.86 -2.59
C ASP A 122 -14.71 4.06 -2.83
N LEU A 123 -14.85 4.67 -4.02
CA LEU A 123 -14.22 5.85 -4.70
C LEU A 123 -13.04 6.66 -4.10
N GLY A 124 -12.22 6.09 -3.22
CA GLY A 124 -11.10 6.83 -2.63
C GLY A 124 -10.59 6.19 -1.36
N ASN A 125 -10.44 4.86 -1.33
CA ASN A 125 -10.03 4.10 -0.14
C ASN A 125 -8.65 3.44 -0.23
N THR A 126 -8.01 3.26 0.93
CA THR A 126 -6.82 2.43 1.08
C THR A 126 -7.19 0.98 0.77
N VAL A 127 -6.51 0.37 -0.19
CA VAL A 127 -6.81 -0.97 -0.72
C VAL A 127 -5.74 -1.97 -0.32
N TYR A 128 -6.14 -3.00 0.42
CA TYR A 128 -5.31 -4.16 0.76
C TYR A 128 -6.18 -5.35 1.18
N ASN A 129 -5.66 -6.56 1.00
CA ASN A 129 -6.27 -7.79 1.48
C ASN A 129 -5.17 -8.77 1.95
N CYS A 130 -5.28 -9.19 3.20
CA CYS A 130 -4.37 -10.10 3.88
C CYS A 130 -4.82 -11.56 3.85
N ASN A 131 -6.02 -11.83 3.35
CA ASN A 131 -6.53 -13.18 3.07
C ASN A 131 -6.02 -13.70 1.71
#